data_AF-A0A0D6QL92-F1
#
_entry.id   AF-A0A0D6QL92-F1
#
_cell.length_a   1.000
_cell.length_b   1.000
_cell.length_c   1.000
_cell.angle_alpha   90.00
_cell.angle_beta   90.00
_cell.angle_gamma   90.00
#
_symmetry.space_group_name_H-M   'P 1'
#
loop_
_entity.id
_entity.type
_entity.pdbx_description
1 polymer ?
#
loop_
_entity_poly.entity_id
_entity_poly.type
_entity_poly.pdbx_seq_one_letter_code
_entity_poly.pdbx_strand_id
1 'polypeptide(L)'
;MGRHLAFVARAFPAAPEDGAGPGALLEAARANALEALGGEARRGLEAAAARLPEVVRAARPVAVDGTADAWDWLVCRDGALVKADALDHHADHGLAGCQDALWDVAGAELALGLAPSEGQALAERVRAAAPGAPPGLLPFYRVCRAALELARWSLAADDGALDAEERVRRNGARAGAEAALRRALAGA
;
A
#
# COMPACT_ATOMS: atom_id res chain seq x y z
N MET A 1 0.89 -8.91 12.66
CA MET A 1 0.20 -8.13 11.61
C MET A 1 -1.28 -7.85 11.88
N GLY A 2 -2.23 -8.78 11.71
CA GLY A 2 -3.67 -8.42 11.79
C GLY A 2 -4.13 -7.72 13.07
N ARG A 3 -3.62 -8.15 14.23
CA ARG A 3 -3.86 -7.45 15.51
C ARG A 3 -3.29 -6.02 15.54
N HIS A 4 -2.14 -5.80 14.90
CA HIS A 4 -1.49 -4.49 14.81
C HIS A 4 -2.28 -3.55 13.91
N LEU A 5 -2.60 -3.95 12.67
CA LEU A 5 -3.39 -3.10 11.78
C LEU A 5 -4.79 -2.79 12.36
N ALA A 6 -5.42 -3.76 13.01
CA ALA A 6 -6.68 -3.55 13.73
C ALA A 6 -6.53 -2.61 14.93
N PHE A 7 -5.37 -2.60 15.60
CA PHE A 7 -5.07 -1.65 16.66
C PHE A 7 -4.87 -0.26 16.08
N VAL A 8 -4.05 -0.10 15.03
CA VAL A 8 -3.82 1.18 14.33
C VAL A 8 -5.14 1.79 13.88
N ALA A 9 -5.95 1.02 13.15
CA ALA A 9 -7.21 1.47 12.60
C ALA A 9 -8.23 1.94 13.66
N ARG A 10 -8.15 1.40 14.88
CA ARG A 10 -9.02 1.79 16.01
C ARG A 10 -8.46 2.96 16.81
N ALA A 11 -7.16 2.99 17.02
CA ALA A 11 -6.52 3.87 17.98
C ALA A 11 -6.18 5.25 17.39
N PHE A 12 -5.99 5.35 16.08
CA PHE A 12 -5.50 6.57 15.44
C PHE A 12 -6.38 7.03 14.27
N PRO A 13 -7.67 7.33 14.48
CA PRO A 13 -8.50 7.97 13.46
C PRO A 13 -7.89 9.33 13.05
N ALA A 14 -7.93 9.64 11.76
CA ALA A 14 -7.43 10.87 11.19
C ALA A 14 -8.53 11.64 10.45
N ALA A 15 -8.33 12.95 10.26
CA ALA A 15 -9.22 13.76 9.46
C ALA A 15 -9.02 13.48 7.96
N PRO A 16 -10.05 13.64 7.11
CA PRO A 16 -9.93 13.49 5.66
C PRO A 16 -8.82 14.33 5.01
N GLU A 17 -8.47 15.46 5.62
CA GLU A 17 -7.43 16.39 5.19
C GLU A 17 -6.00 16.02 5.64
N ASP A 18 -5.83 15.04 6.52
CA ASP A 18 -4.51 14.63 7.05
C ASP A 18 -3.71 13.74 6.07
N GLY A 19 -4.20 13.57 4.84
CA GLY A 19 -3.56 12.79 3.79
C GLY A 19 -4.15 13.06 2.42
N ALA A 20 -3.58 12.43 1.39
CA ALA A 20 -4.09 12.53 0.04
C ALA A 20 -5.47 11.86 -0.06
N GLY A 21 -6.46 12.60 -0.57
CA GLY A 21 -7.76 12.02 -0.87
C GLY A 21 -7.66 10.92 -1.95
N PRO A 22 -8.63 9.99 -2.02
CA PRO A 22 -8.59 8.87 -2.98
C PRO A 22 -8.40 9.28 -4.45
N GLY A 23 -8.95 10.44 -4.85
CA GLY A 23 -8.76 10.97 -6.20
C GLY A 23 -7.29 11.33 -6.48
N ALA A 24 -6.64 12.01 -5.53
CA ALA A 24 -5.22 12.37 -5.65
C ALA A 24 -4.32 11.13 -5.66
N LEU A 25 -4.63 10.11 -4.84
CA LEU A 25 -3.93 8.83 -4.89
C LEU A 25 -4.04 8.16 -6.26
N LEU A 26 -5.23 8.13 -6.85
CA LEU A 26 -5.45 7.52 -8.16
C LEU A 26 -4.73 8.30 -9.27
N GLU A 27 -4.71 9.63 -9.21
CA GLU A 27 -3.98 10.45 -10.18
C GLU A 27 -2.46 10.22 -10.09
N ALA A 28 -1.90 10.16 -8.88
CA ALA A 28 -0.50 9.80 -8.68
C ALA A 28 -0.21 8.38 -9.18
N ALA A 29 -1.09 7.42 -8.86
CA ALA A 29 -0.95 6.04 -9.33
C ALA A 29 -1.03 5.94 -10.86
N ARG A 30 -1.91 6.72 -11.50
CA ARG A 30 -2.04 6.81 -12.97
C ARG A 30 -0.74 7.34 -13.58
N ALA A 31 -0.19 8.42 -13.06
CA ALA A 31 1.05 9.00 -13.56
C ALA A 31 2.18 7.97 -13.50
N ASN A 32 2.41 7.39 -12.31
CA ASN A 32 3.47 6.41 -12.08
C ASN A 32 3.30 5.14 -12.93
N ALA A 33 2.07 4.62 -13.04
CA ALA A 33 1.80 3.40 -13.80
C ALA A 33 1.94 3.61 -15.31
N LEU A 34 1.52 4.76 -15.84
CA LEU A 34 1.69 5.09 -17.26
C LEU A 34 3.15 5.38 -17.61
N GLU A 35 3.91 5.98 -16.70
CA GLU A 35 5.35 6.18 -16.86
C GLU A 35 6.09 4.84 -16.94
N ALA A 36 5.78 3.91 -16.03
CA ALA A 36 6.49 2.64 -15.94
C ALA A 36 6.03 1.58 -16.96
N LEU A 37 4.72 1.49 -17.24
CA LEU A 37 4.11 0.40 -18.03
C LEU A 37 3.44 0.89 -19.33
N GLY A 38 3.38 2.20 -19.57
CA GLY A 38 2.78 2.77 -20.76
C GLY A 38 1.30 2.41 -20.91
N GLY A 39 0.89 2.13 -22.16
CA GLY A 39 -0.51 1.85 -22.51
C GLY A 39 -1.09 0.60 -21.85
N GLU A 40 -0.26 -0.36 -21.43
CA GLU A 40 -0.69 -1.62 -20.81
C GLU A 40 -1.46 -1.39 -19.50
N ALA A 41 -1.12 -0.31 -18.78
CA ALA A 41 -1.76 0.01 -17.50
C ALA A 41 -3.19 0.57 -17.64
N ARG A 42 -3.58 1.07 -18.83
CA ARG A 42 -4.81 1.87 -19.00
C ARG A 42 -6.07 1.14 -18.53
N ARG A 43 -6.24 -0.12 -18.95
CA ARG A 43 -7.44 -0.91 -18.59
C ARG A 43 -7.57 -1.13 -17.08
N GLY A 44 -6.47 -1.48 -16.41
CA GLY A 44 -6.47 -1.67 -14.96
C GLY A 44 -6.69 -0.36 -14.20
N LEU A 45 -6.14 0.75 -14.70
CA LEU A 45 -6.38 2.09 -14.15
C LEU A 45 -7.84 2.54 -14.31
N GLU A 46 -8.48 2.24 -15.44
CA GLU A 46 -9.91 2.50 -15.66
C GLU A 46 -10.78 1.68 -14.70
N ALA A 47 -10.43 0.41 -14.48
CA ALA A 47 -11.12 -0.44 -13.51
C ALA A 47 -10.94 0.06 -12.06
N ALA A 48 -9.74 0.52 -11.69
CA ALA A 48 -9.50 1.18 -10.41
C ALA A 48 -10.32 2.47 -10.29
N ALA A 49 -10.36 3.30 -11.35
CA ALA A 49 -11.13 4.54 -11.39
C ALA A 49 -12.64 4.31 -11.21
N ALA A 50 -13.19 3.22 -11.74
CA ALA A 50 -14.60 2.88 -11.57
C ALA A 50 -15.00 2.67 -10.10
N ARG A 51 -14.05 2.32 -9.22
CA ARG A 51 -14.28 2.17 -7.77
C ARG A 51 -14.17 3.47 -6.98
N LEU A 52 -13.59 4.51 -7.58
CA LEU A 52 -13.29 5.77 -6.88
C LEU A 52 -14.50 6.37 -6.13
N PRO A 53 -15.72 6.42 -6.70
CA PRO A 53 -16.87 6.97 -5.97
C PRO A 53 -17.22 6.20 -4.69
N GLU A 54 -17.04 4.88 -4.69
CA GLU A 54 -17.27 4.07 -3.50
C GLU A 54 -16.15 4.23 -2.48
N VAL A 55 -14.89 4.29 -2.94
CA VAL A 55 -13.73 4.56 -2.07
C VAL A 55 -13.88 5.90 -1.36
N VAL A 56 -14.21 6.98 -2.09
CA VAL A 56 -14.43 8.32 -1.52
C VAL A 56 -15.49 8.31 -0.41
N ARG A 57 -16.56 7.54 -0.59
CA ARG A 57 -17.65 7.43 0.39
C ARG A 57 -17.28 6.56 1.60
N ALA A 58 -16.56 5.48 1.37
CA ALA A 58 -16.34 4.43 2.36
C ALA A 58 -15.05 4.60 3.17
N ALA A 59 -14.01 5.22 2.61
CA ALA A 59 -12.72 5.38 3.28
C ALA A 59 -12.86 6.08 4.64
N ARG A 60 -12.13 5.59 5.64
CA ARG A 60 -11.98 6.24 6.95
C ARG A 60 -10.48 6.37 7.22
N PRO A 61 -9.89 7.55 6.96
CA PRO A 61 -8.48 7.77 7.18
C PRO A 61 -8.08 7.52 8.63
N VAL A 62 -6.92 6.91 8.78
CA VAL A 62 -6.22 6.69 10.04
C VAL A 62 -4.78 7.11 9.84
N ALA A 63 -4.09 7.42 10.94
CA ALA A 63 -2.64 7.55 10.94
C ALA A 63 -2.03 6.16 10.73
N VAL A 64 -2.03 5.73 9.46
CA VAL A 64 -1.58 4.43 9.00
C VAL A 64 -0.16 4.14 9.49
N ASP A 65 0.16 2.86 9.58
CA ASP A 65 1.54 2.44 9.76
C ASP A 65 2.40 3.00 8.62
N GLY A 66 1.88 2.94 7.38
CA GLY A 66 2.47 3.60 6.21
C GLY A 66 3.62 2.81 5.58
N THR A 67 4.29 1.96 6.36
CA THR A 67 5.25 0.94 5.90
C THR A 67 4.90 -0.41 6.52
N ALA A 68 5.11 -1.47 5.74
CA ALA A 68 4.98 -2.84 6.22
C ALA A 68 6.25 -3.63 5.88
N ASP A 69 7.40 -2.95 5.83
CA ASP A 69 8.64 -3.51 5.34
C ASP A 69 9.01 -4.75 6.16
N ALA A 70 9.57 -5.78 5.50
CA ALA A 70 9.74 -7.08 6.15
C ALA A 70 10.64 -7.03 7.39
N TRP A 71 11.59 -6.09 7.44
CA TRP A 71 12.49 -5.88 8.59
C TRP A 71 11.80 -5.24 9.80
N ASP A 72 10.59 -4.69 9.62
CA ASP A 72 9.80 -4.12 10.72
C ASP A 72 9.12 -5.21 11.56
N TRP A 73 9.17 -6.48 11.13
CA TRP A 73 8.42 -7.57 11.76
C TRP A 73 9.34 -8.63 12.37
N LEU A 74 9.16 -8.86 13.67
CA LEU A 74 9.73 -10.01 14.37
C LEU A 74 8.81 -11.22 14.19
N VAL A 75 9.41 -12.34 13.78
CA VAL A 75 8.73 -13.65 13.75
C VAL A 75 8.95 -14.34 15.09
N CYS A 76 7.89 -14.49 15.88
CA CYS A 76 7.91 -15.23 17.13
C CYS A 76 8.03 -16.74 16.90
N ARG A 77 8.41 -17.50 17.94
CA ARG A 77 8.56 -18.97 17.87
C ARG A 77 7.28 -19.71 17.48
N ASP A 78 6.13 -19.12 17.75
CA ASP A 78 4.80 -19.62 17.40
C ASP A 78 4.32 -19.16 16.01
N GLY A 79 5.18 -18.47 15.25
CA GLY A 79 4.88 -17.90 13.94
C GLY A 79 4.13 -16.57 13.98
N ALA A 80 3.83 -16.01 15.16
CA ALA A 80 3.20 -14.71 15.26
C ALA A 80 4.14 -13.59 14.79
N LEU A 81 3.58 -12.60 14.09
CA LEU A 81 4.30 -11.39 13.68
C LEU A 81 4.05 -10.23 14.65
N VAL A 82 5.12 -9.68 15.21
CA VAL A 82 5.15 -8.50 16.10
C VAL A 82 5.90 -7.36 15.41
N LYS A 83 5.30 -6.17 15.33
CA LYS A 83 5.94 -4.96 14.78
C LYS A 83 7.04 -4.51 15.76
N ALA A 84 8.24 -4.22 15.24
CA ALA A 84 9.44 -3.93 16.02
C ALA A 84 9.65 -2.42 16.29
N ASP A 85 9.07 -1.59 15.43
CA ASP A 85 9.11 -0.13 15.39
C ASP A 85 7.74 0.47 15.76
N ALA A 86 7.74 1.77 16.09
CA ALA A 86 6.56 2.52 16.50
C ALA A 86 6.09 3.46 15.39
N LEU A 87 4.77 3.68 15.33
CA LEU A 87 4.04 4.33 14.23
C LEU A 87 4.42 5.80 14.01
N ASP A 88 4.89 6.14 12.80
CA ASP A 88 5.04 7.53 12.33
C ASP A 88 5.08 7.72 10.81
N HIS A 89 5.06 6.66 9.97
CA HIS A 89 5.24 6.86 8.52
C HIS A 89 4.05 7.49 7.80
N HIS A 90 2.87 7.60 8.42
CA HIS A 90 1.82 8.49 7.89
C HIS A 90 2.28 9.96 7.77
N ALA A 91 3.30 10.37 8.53
CA ALA A 91 3.91 11.70 8.48
C ALA A 91 5.26 11.69 7.75
N ASP A 92 5.53 10.65 6.95
CA ASP A 92 6.71 10.63 6.09
C ASP A 92 6.63 11.70 4.99
N HIS A 93 7.69 11.82 4.21
CA HIS A 93 7.75 12.79 3.11
C HIS A 93 7.05 12.26 1.84
N GLY A 94 6.30 11.17 1.96
CA GLY A 94 5.55 10.53 0.90
C GLY A 94 4.25 11.28 0.59
N LEU A 95 3.71 11.01 -0.60
CA LEU A 95 2.50 11.68 -1.09
C LEU A 95 1.20 11.14 -0.47
N ALA A 96 1.24 10.04 0.27
CA ALA A 96 0.03 9.37 0.74
C ALA A 96 -0.55 10.03 2.00
N GLY A 97 0.25 10.24 3.05
CA GLY A 97 -0.26 10.71 4.35
C GLY A 97 -1.19 9.70 5.03
N CYS A 98 -2.13 10.19 5.85
CA CYS A 98 -3.17 9.37 6.47
C CYS A 98 -4.11 8.74 5.43
N GLN A 99 -4.41 7.45 5.57
CA GLN A 99 -5.19 6.66 4.60
C GLN A 99 -6.15 5.70 5.29
N ASP A 100 -7.10 5.12 4.54
CA ASP A 100 -7.89 4.00 5.05
C ASP A 100 -7.00 2.80 5.40
N ALA A 101 -7.37 2.01 6.40
CA ALA A 101 -6.57 0.87 6.84
C ALA A 101 -6.32 -0.19 5.74
N LEU A 102 -7.11 -0.22 4.67
CA LEU A 102 -6.82 -1.05 3.49
C LEU A 102 -5.51 -0.65 2.78
N TRP A 103 -5.00 0.56 2.99
CA TRP A 103 -3.67 1.00 2.54
C TRP A 103 -2.56 0.13 3.12
N ASP A 104 -2.57 -0.09 4.44
CA ASP A 104 -1.57 -0.94 5.11
C ASP A 104 -1.77 -2.42 4.77
N VAL A 105 -3.01 -2.85 4.50
CA VAL A 105 -3.26 -4.21 3.99
C VAL A 105 -2.60 -4.41 2.63
N ALA A 106 -2.77 -3.48 1.69
CA ALA A 106 -2.11 -3.52 0.39
C ALA A 106 -0.58 -3.42 0.53
N GLY A 107 -0.09 -2.61 1.47
CA GLY A 107 1.34 -2.51 1.80
C GLY A 107 1.90 -3.85 2.32
N ALA A 108 1.18 -4.51 3.22
CA ALA A 108 1.57 -5.81 3.77
C ALA A 108 1.60 -6.91 2.70
N GLU A 109 0.65 -6.93 1.75
CA GLU A 109 0.70 -7.86 0.63
C GLU A 109 1.96 -7.69 -0.21
N LEU A 110 2.35 -6.45 -0.49
CA LEU A 110 3.53 -6.15 -1.28
C LEU A 110 4.81 -6.51 -0.53
N ALA A 111 4.95 -6.05 0.71
CA ALA A 111 6.17 -6.18 1.48
C ALA A 111 6.43 -7.60 2.01
N LEU A 112 5.37 -8.34 2.36
CA LEU A 112 5.47 -9.69 2.90
C LEU A 112 5.13 -10.78 1.89
N GLY A 113 4.75 -10.41 0.66
CA GLY A 113 4.41 -11.36 -0.40
C GLY A 113 3.16 -12.19 -0.11
N LEU A 114 2.18 -11.62 0.61
CA LEU A 114 0.95 -12.34 0.95
C LEU A 114 0.15 -12.68 -0.31
N ALA A 115 -0.46 -13.87 -0.32
CA ALA A 115 -1.39 -14.24 -1.38
C ALA A 115 -2.66 -13.35 -1.34
N PRO A 116 -3.38 -13.16 -2.47
CA PRO A 116 -4.58 -12.33 -2.49
C PRO A 116 -5.66 -12.74 -1.50
N SER A 117 -5.78 -14.03 -1.19
CA SER A 117 -6.71 -14.56 -0.18
C SER A 117 -6.28 -14.22 1.25
N GLU A 118 -4.98 -14.18 1.53
CA GLU A 118 -4.44 -13.82 2.84
C GLU A 118 -4.64 -12.34 3.12
N GLY A 119 -4.40 -11.47 2.14
CA GLY A 119 -4.68 -10.04 2.29
C GLY A 119 -6.18 -9.74 2.35
N GLN A 120 -7.02 -10.50 1.65
CA GLN A 120 -8.48 -10.42 1.82
C GLN A 120 -8.91 -10.79 3.26
N ALA A 121 -8.40 -11.90 3.80
CA ALA A 121 -8.67 -12.29 5.17
C ALA A 121 -8.13 -11.27 6.19
N LEU A 122 -6.99 -10.62 5.88
CA LEU A 122 -6.44 -9.54 6.70
C LEU A 122 -7.36 -8.31 6.67
N ALA A 123 -7.84 -7.89 5.50
CA ALA A 123 -8.81 -6.80 5.35
C ALA A 123 -10.10 -7.07 6.13
N GLU A 124 -10.63 -8.28 6.08
CA GLU A 124 -11.82 -8.68 6.84
C GLU A 124 -11.61 -8.57 8.35
N ARG A 125 -10.44 -9.01 8.84
CA ARG A 125 -10.10 -8.89 10.27
C ARG A 125 -9.96 -7.43 10.71
N VAL A 126 -9.32 -6.58 9.91
CA VAL A 126 -9.19 -5.15 10.20
C VAL A 126 -10.56 -4.48 10.20
N ARG A 127 -11.39 -4.77 9.19
CA ARG A 127 -12.77 -4.28 9.08
C ARG A 127 -13.66 -4.70 10.25
N ALA A 128 -13.50 -5.92 10.76
CA ALA A 128 -14.25 -6.38 11.93
C ALA A 128 -13.88 -5.62 13.21
N ALA A 129 -12.68 -5.03 13.26
CA ALA A 129 -12.20 -4.29 14.41
C ALA A 129 -12.46 -2.78 14.31
N ALA A 130 -12.46 -2.19 13.11
CA ALA A 130 -12.60 -0.74 12.92
C ALA A 130 -13.50 -0.38 11.72
N PRO A 131 -14.19 0.77 11.76
CA PRO A 131 -14.80 1.38 10.58
C PRO A 131 -13.76 1.68 9.48
N GLY A 132 -14.19 1.74 8.22
CA GLY A 132 -13.31 1.88 7.06
C GLY A 132 -13.96 1.53 5.72
N ALA A 133 -13.17 1.38 4.68
CA ALA A 133 -13.61 0.81 3.41
C ALA A 133 -13.97 -0.69 3.59
N PRO A 134 -14.98 -1.22 2.87
CA PRO A 134 -15.23 -2.64 2.83
C PRO A 134 -14.08 -3.37 2.11
N PRO A 135 -13.76 -4.63 2.49
CA PRO A 135 -12.66 -5.40 1.89
C PRO A 135 -12.71 -5.50 0.35
N GLY A 136 -13.90 -5.44 -0.25
CA GLY A 136 -14.06 -5.42 -1.71
C GLY A 136 -13.41 -4.24 -2.43
N LEU A 137 -13.00 -3.19 -1.71
CA LEU A 137 -12.25 -2.05 -2.25
C LEU A 137 -10.73 -2.22 -2.17
N LEU A 138 -10.22 -3.31 -1.60
CA LEU A 138 -8.78 -3.59 -1.55
C LEU A 138 -8.10 -3.54 -2.94
N PRO A 139 -8.72 -3.97 -4.06
CA PRO A 139 -8.12 -3.81 -5.39
C PRO A 139 -7.74 -2.37 -5.75
N PHE A 140 -8.50 -1.37 -5.31
CA PHE A 140 -8.14 0.05 -5.53
C PHE A 140 -6.84 0.40 -4.81
N TYR A 141 -6.72 0.01 -3.54
CA TYR A 141 -5.54 0.28 -2.72
C TYR A 141 -4.31 -0.49 -3.21
N ARG A 142 -4.48 -1.72 -3.72
CA ARG A 142 -3.39 -2.49 -4.36
C ARG A 142 -2.78 -1.74 -5.54
N VAL A 143 -3.62 -1.20 -6.45
CA VAL A 143 -3.14 -0.42 -7.60
C VAL A 143 -2.41 0.83 -7.13
N CYS A 144 -3.02 1.61 -6.22
CA CYS A 144 -2.42 2.85 -5.75
C CYS A 144 -1.11 2.60 -5.00
N ARG A 145 -1.10 1.66 -4.06
CA ARG A 145 0.08 1.32 -3.27
C ARG A 145 1.22 0.82 -4.15
N ALA A 146 0.95 -0.13 -5.05
CA ALA A 146 1.99 -0.69 -5.91
C ALA A 146 2.58 0.36 -6.87
N ALA A 147 1.76 1.27 -7.40
CA ALA A 147 2.23 2.35 -8.28
C ALA A 147 3.09 3.37 -7.54
N LEU A 148 2.74 3.74 -6.30
CA LEU A 148 3.55 4.64 -5.48
C LEU A 148 4.85 3.97 -5.02
N GLU A 149 4.80 2.68 -4.66
CA GLU A 149 5.98 1.91 -4.28
C GLU A 149 6.95 1.74 -5.46
N LEU A 150 6.42 1.50 -6.67
CA LEU A 150 7.24 1.45 -7.89
C LEU A 150 7.97 2.77 -8.14
N ALA A 151 7.27 3.90 -8.04
CA ALA A 151 7.90 5.21 -8.20
C ALA A 151 8.99 5.47 -7.14
N ARG A 152 8.72 5.14 -5.87
CA ARG A 152 9.70 5.23 -4.77
C ARG A 152 10.97 4.44 -5.10
N TRP A 153 10.83 3.17 -5.50
CA TRP A 153 11.99 2.32 -5.80
C TRP A 153 12.68 2.67 -7.11
N SER A 154 11.96 3.19 -8.11
CA SER A 154 12.57 3.75 -9.33
C SER A 154 13.48 4.92 -9.00
N LEU A 155 12.97 5.92 -8.25
CA LEU A 155 13.76 7.06 -7.81
C LEU A 155 14.97 6.62 -6.98
N ALA A 156 14.77 5.68 -6.05
CA ALA A 156 15.84 5.17 -5.22
C ALA A 156 16.89 4.39 -6.04
N ALA A 157 16.49 3.61 -7.05
CA ALA A 157 17.40 2.79 -7.86
C ALA A 157 18.24 3.61 -8.85
N ASP A 158 17.76 4.78 -9.25
CA ASP A 158 18.43 5.68 -10.20
C ASP A 158 19.48 6.59 -9.53
N ASP A 159 19.70 6.45 -8.22
CA ASP A 159 20.74 7.15 -7.48
C ASP A 159 22.14 6.72 -7.99
N GLY A 160 22.88 7.70 -8.53
CA GLY A 160 24.22 7.51 -9.07
C GLY A 160 25.28 7.22 -8.00
N ALA A 161 25.02 7.55 -6.74
CA ALA A 161 25.95 7.39 -5.62
C ALA A 161 25.96 5.97 -5.02
N LEU A 162 25.11 5.06 -5.52
CA LEU A 162 24.99 3.72 -4.96
C LEU A 162 26.18 2.83 -5.25
N ASP A 163 26.62 2.12 -4.21
CA ASP A 163 27.47 0.95 -4.38
C ASP A 163 26.74 -0.17 -5.16
N ALA A 164 27.51 -1.21 -5.53
CA ALA A 164 26.99 -2.29 -6.35
C ALA A 164 25.92 -3.13 -5.63
N GLU A 165 26.06 -3.34 -4.32
CA GLU A 165 25.15 -4.17 -3.54
C GLU A 165 23.79 -3.47 -3.37
N GLU A 166 23.83 -2.20 -2.99
CA GLU A 166 22.63 -1.38 -2.84
C GLU A 166 21.90 -1.20 -4.17
N ARG A 167 22.64 -1.05 -5.27
CA ARG A 167 22.06 -1.01 -6.62
C ARG A 167 21.31 -2.30 -6.94
N VAL A 168 21.86 -3.47 -6.60
CA VAL A 168 21.16 -4.75 -6.80
C VAL A 168 19.90 -4.81 -5.94
N ARG A 169 19.99 -4.44 -4.65
CA ARG A 169 18.85 -4.47 -3.72
C ARG A 169 17.70 -3.58 -4.19
N ARG A 170 17.99 -2.32 -4.56
CA ARG A 170 16.96 -1.36 -5.00
C ARG A 170 16.34 -1.76 -6.33
N ASN A 171 17.12 -2.30 -7.27
CA ASN A 171 16.58 -2.85 -8.52
C ASN A 171 15.67 -4.06 -8.26
N GLY A 172 16.01 -4.92 -7.29
CA GLY A 172 15.14 -6.02 -6.85
C GLY A 172 13.81 -5.52 -6.29
N ALA A 173 13.85 -4.51 -5.43
CA ALA A 173 12.64 -3.89 -4.87
C ALA A 173 11.77 -3.24 -5.96
N ARG A 174 12.39 -2.51 -6.90
CA ARG A 174 11.71 -1.94 -8.08
C ARG A 174 11.01 -3.01 -8.91
N ALA A 175 11.70 -4.10 -9.23
CA ALA A 175 11.13 -5.21 -9.99
C ALA A 175 9.97 -5.90 -9.24
N GLY A 176 10.09 -6.03 -7.91
CA GLY A 176 9.02 -6.54 -7.05
C GLY A 176 7.76 -5.67 -7.08
N ALA A 177 7.93 -4.34 -6.96
CA ALA A 177 6.84 -3.39 -7.04
C ALA A 177 6.19 -3.35 -8.44
N GLU A 178 6.99 -3.45 -9.51
CA GLU A 178 6.48 -3.52 -10.88
C GLU A 178 5.63 -4.78 -11.11
N ALA A 179 6.09 -5.93 -10.62
CA ALA A 179 5.34 -7.18 -10.68
C ALA A 179 4.04 -7.10 -9.85
N ALA A 180 4.07 -6.47 -8.67
CA ALA A 180 2.89 -6.23 -7.87
C ALA A 180 1.89 -5.32 -8.59
N LEU A 181 2.36 -4.25 -9.24
CA LEU A 181 1.51 -3.34 -10.01
C LEU A 181 0.84 -4.06 -11.19
N ARG A 182 1.58 -4.87 -11.96
CA ARG A 182 0.98 -5.67 -13.05
C ARG A 182 -0.11 -6.61 -12.53
N ARG A 183 0.11 -7.30 -11.40
CA ARG A 183 -0.91 -8.16 -10.78
C ARG A 183 -2.12 -7.36 -10.31
N ALA A 184 -1.90 -6.22 -9.67
CA ALA A 184 -2.97 -5.36 -9.18
C ALA A 184 -3.83 -4.82 -10.32
N LEU A 185 -3.22 -4.37 -11.42
CA LEU A 185 -3.93 -3.89 -12.61
C LEU A 185 -4.71 -4.98 -13.33
N ALA A 186 -4.21 -6.23 -13.35
CA ALA A 186 -4.92 -7.36 -13.93
C ALA A 186 -6.10 -7.84 -13.07
N GLY A 187 -6.03 -7.64 -11.74
CA GLY A 187 -7.08 -7.99 -10.79
C GLY A 187 -8.00 -6.83 -10.39
N ALA A 188 -7.79 -5.63 -10.97
CA ALA A 188 -8.65 -4.47 -10.81
C ALA A 188 -9.91 -4.62 -11.66
#